data_AF-A0A356WY15-F1
#
_entry.id   AF-A0A356WY15-F1
#
_cell.length_a   1.000
_cell.length_b   1.000
_cell.length_c   1.000
_cell.angle_alpha   90.00
_cell.angle_beta   90.00
_cell.angle_gamma   90.00
#
_symmetry.space_group_name_H-M   'P 1'
#
loop_
_entity.id
_entity.type
_entity.pdbx_description
1 polymer ?
#
loop_
_entity_poly.entity_id
_entity_poly.type
_entity_poly.pdbx_seq_one_letter_code
_entity_poly.pdbx_strand_id
1 'polypeptide(L)'
;EAKKRDHRKLGKELGIYMIDNMVGSGLPMWLPNGTVLRRTLEAFLRDEQKKRGYKEVITPHIANIELYKTSGHYPYYQDSQYNPMQVDDEE
;
A
#
# COMPACT_ATOMS: atom_id res chain seq x y z
N GLU A 1 26.36 13.99 5.60
CA GLU A 1 25.57 13.98 4.35
C GLU A 1 24.38 13.02 4.34
N ALA A 2 24.53 11.71 4.60
CA ALA A 2 23.40 10.75 4.56
C ALA A 2 22.17 11.16 5.40
N LYS A 3 22.37 11.62 6.65
CA LYS A 3 21.27 12.10 7.52
C LYS A 3 20.50 13.30 6.95
N LYS A 4 21.11 14.13 6.09
CA LYS A 4 20.42 15.26 5.45
C LYS A 4 19.48 14.81 4.33
N ARG A 5 19.70 13.61 3.79
CA ARG A 5 18.93 13.01 2.68
C ARG A 5 17.99 11.89 3.16
N ASP A 6 17.77 11.81 4.46
CA ASP A 6 16.84 10.85 5.05
C ASP A 6 15.40 11.24 4.65
N HIS A 7 14.69 10.30 4.02
CA HIS A 7 13.31 10.53 3.55
C HIS A 7 12.35 10.89 4.71
N ARG A 8 12.65 10.49 5.95
CA ARG A 8 11.84 10.82 7.13
C ARG A 8 11.97 12.29 7.50
N LYS A 9 13.20 12.82 7.38
CA LYS A 9 13.48 14.23 7.61
C LYS A 9 12.85 15.07 6.50
N LEU A 10 13.17 14.77 5.25
CA LEU A 10 12.68 15.51 4.09
C LEU A 10 11.16 15.40 3.92
N GLY A 11 10.59 14.22 4.19
CA GLY A 11 9.15 13.99 4.11
C GLY A 11 8.36 14.89 5.05
N LYS A 12 8.89 15.13 6.25
CA LYS A 12 8.33 16.09 7.21
C LYS A 12 8.56 17.54 6.76
N GLU A 13 9.79 17.91 6.41
CA GLU A 13 10.15 19.29 6.03
C GLU A 13 9.41 19.77 4.78
N LEU A 14 9.14 18.87 3.83
CA LEU A 14 8.49 19.17 2.55
C LEU A 14 6.98 18.88 2.56
N GLY A 15 6.42 18.42 3.68
CA GLY A 15 5.00 18.07 3.79
C GLY A 15 4.57 16.99 2.79
N ILE A 16 5.38 15.94 2.63
CA ILE A 16 5.09 14.82 1.72
C ILE A 16 4.14 13.82 2.38
N TYR A 17 4.42 13.47 3.62
CA TYR A 17 3.60 12.54 4.39
C TYR A 17 3.70 12.84 5.88
N MET A 18 2.76 12.28 6.65
CA MET A 18 2.83 12.25 8.10
C MET A 18 2.46 10.87 8.63
N ILE A 19 2.92 10.54 9.83
CA ILE A 19 2.55 9.34 10.58
C ILE A 19 2.00 9.83 11.92
N ASP A 20 0.82 9.34 12.28
CA ASP A 20 0.14 9.70 13.51
C ASP A 20 -0.18 8.43 14.31
N ASN A 21 0.13 8.43 15.61
CA ASN A 21 -0.11 7.29 16.48
C ASN A 21 -1.60 6.97 16.64
N MET A 22 -2.48 7.97 16.51
CA MET A 22 -3.93 7.78 16.53
C MET A 22 -4.41 6.98 15.31
N VAL A 23 -3.74 7.13 14.17
CA VAL A 23 -4.05 6.38 12.94
C VAL A 23 -3.42 4.99 12.97
N GLY A 24 -2.19 4.89 13.44
CA GLY A 24 -1.47 3.63 13.63
C GLY A 24 -0.06 3.64 13.08
N SER A 25 0.84 2.90 13.75
CA SER A 25 2.22 2.75 13.29
C SER A 25 2.27 2.02 11.95
N GLY A 26 3.12 2.48 11.03
CA GLY A 26 3.24 1.91 9.69
C GLY A 26 2.15 2.35 8.69
N LEU A 27 1.23 3.24 9.09
CA LEU A 27 0.15 3.75 8.24
C LEU A 27 0.38 5.23 7.87
N PRO A 28 1.27 5.54 6.90
CA PRO A 28 1.55 6.91 6.52
C PRO A 28 0.37 7.54 5.78
N MET A 29 0.02 8.76 6.17
CA MET A 29 -0.93 9.61 5.46
C MET A 29 -0.19 10.49 4.47
N TRP A 30 -0.56 10.38 3.19
CA TRP A 30 0.01 11.19 2.13
C TRP A 30 -0.61 12.59 2.14
N LEU A 31 0.24 13.59 2.36
CA LEU A 31 -0.16 15.01 2.33
C LEU A 31 -0.27 15.48 0.87
N PRO A 32 -0.81 16.69 0.59
CA PRO A 32 -1.01 17.15 -0.79
C PRO A 32 0.22 17.04 -1.68
N ASN A 33 1.41 17.45 -1.21
CA ASN A 33 2.65 17.38 -2.00
C ASN A 33 3.03 15.92 -2.33
N GLY A 34 2.94 15.02 -1.33
CA GLY A 34 3.24 13.61 -1.55
C GLY A 34 2.20 12.90 -2.40
N THR A 35 0.94 13.34 -2.34
CA THR A 35 -0.15 12.83 -3.18
C THR A 35 0.12 13.17 -4.65
N VAL A 36 0.49 14.41 -4.96
CA VAL A 36 0.87 14.81 -6.33
C VAL A 36 2.05 13.98 -6.84
N LEU A 37 3.09 13.80 -6.01
CA LEU A 37 4.25 12.99 -6.34
C LEU A 37 3.84 11.54 -6.67
N ARG A 38 3.07 10.91 -5.78
CA ARG A 38 2.58 9.54 -5.95
C ARG A 38 1.74 9.39 -7.21
N ARG A 39 0.79 10.30 -7.46
CA ARG A 39 -0.09 10.25 -8.64
C ARG A 39 0.68 10.41 -9.94
N THR A 40 1.72 11.25 -9.94
CA THR A 40 2.61 11.41 -11.10
C THR A 40 3.29 10.09 -11.46
N LEU A 41 3.82 9.37 -10.47
CA LEU A 41 4.48 8.08 -10.68
C LEU A 41 3.50 6.97 -11.10
N GLU A 42 2.30 6.93 -10.49
CA GLU A 42 1.25 5.99 -10.87
C GLU A 42 0.78 6.22 -12.31
N ALA A 43 0.59 7.48 -12.72
CA ALA A 43 0.19 7.82 -14.09
C ALA A 43 1.25 7.37 -15.11
N PHE A 44 2.53 7.64 -14.84
CA PHE A 44 3.63 7.17 -15.67
C PHE A 44 3.61 5.64 -15.83
N LEU A 45 3.48 4.89 -14.72
CA LEU A 45 3.44 3.43 -14.77
C LEU A 45 2.25 2.90 -15.58
N ARG A 46 1.06 3.47 -15.38
CA ARG A 46 -0.15 3.09 -16.14
C ARG A 46 0.03 3.31 -17.63
N ASP A 47 0.62 4.43 -18.03
CA ASP A 47 0.88 4.73 -19.44
C ASP A 47 1.88 3.73 -20.05
N GLU A 48 2.93 3.36 -19.31
CA GLU A 48 3.89 2.35 -19.76
C GLU A 48 3.28 0.95 -19.85
N GLN A 49 2.38 0.58 -18.92
CA GLN A 49 1.63 -0.68 -18.97
C GLN A 49 0.70 -0.74 -20.19
N LYS A 50 -0.03 0.34 -20.47
CA LYS A 50 -0.91 0.45 -21.66
C LYS A 50 -0.14 0.29 -22.96
N LYS A 51 1.01 0.96 -23.10
CA LYS A 51 1.90 0.82 -24.28
C LYS A 51 2.35 -0.62 -24.52
N ARG A 52 2.45 -1.43 -23.46
CA ARG A 52 2.86 -2.84 -23.51
C ARG A 52 1.69 -3.82 -23.61
N GLY A 53 0.46 -3.33 -23.76
CA GLY A 53 -0.72 -4.16 -23.95
C GLY A 53 -1.28 -4.79 -22.67
N TYR A 54 -0.85 -4.33 -21.48
CA TYR A 54 -1.47 -4.75 -20.22
C TYR A 54 -2.91 -4.23 -20.14
N LYS A 55 -3.82 -5.05 -19.61
CA LYS A 55 -5.21 -4.68 -19.33
C LYS A 55 -5.35 -4.36 -17.85
N GLU A 56 -5.68 -3.10 -17.55
CA GLU A 56 -5.90 -2.66 -16.18
C GLU A 56 -7.20 -3.26 -15.63
N VAL A 57 -7.14 -3.77 -14.39
CA VAL A 57 -8.28 -4.32 -13.65
C VAL A 57 -8.26 -3.77 -12.22
N ILE A 58 -9.39 -3.84 -11.53
CA ILE A 58 -9.51 -3.44 -10.13
C ILE A 58 -10.10 -4.62 -9.35
N THR A 59 -9.41 -5.03 -8.28
CA THR A 59 -9.82 -6.14 -7.41
C THR A 59 -9.97 -5.66 -5.96
N PRO A 60 -10.79 -6.32 -5.13
CA PRO A 60 -10.89 -6.03 -3.70
C PRO A 60 -9.54 -6.12 -2.96
N HIS A 61 -9.42 -5.41 -1.82
CA HIS A 61 -8.23 -5.44 -0.95
C HIS A 61 -8.24 -6.58 0.08
N ILE A 62 -9.40 -7.17 0.33
CA ILE A 62 -9.63 -8.32 1.20
C ILE A 62 -10.36 -9.41 0.40
N ALA A 63 -10.20 -10.66 0.81
CA ALA A 63 -10.86 -11.81 0.20
C ALA A 63 -11.12 -12.88 1.25
N ASN A 64 -12.03 -13.82 0.95
CA ASN A 64 -12.27 -14.99 1.79
C ASN A 64 -10.97 -15.79 1.99
N ILE A 65 -10.77 -16.30 3.21
CA ILE A 65 -9.58 -17.05 3.63
C ILE A 65 -9.23 -18.21 2.68
N GLU A 66 -10.22 -18.84 2.06
CA GLU A 66 -10.04 -19.94 1.11
C GLU A 66 -9.23 -19.52 -0.13
N LEU A 67 -9.26 -18.25 -0.55
CA LEU A 67 -8.42 -17.76 -1.64
C LEU A 67 -6.93 -17.80 -1.26
N TYR A 68 -6.61 -17.42 -0.03
CA TYR A 68 -5.23 -17.43 0.48
C TYR A 68 -4.73 -18.86 0.74
N LYS A 69 -5.62 -19.77 1.17
CA LYS A 69 -5.31 -21.20 1.25
C LYS A 69 -5.08 -21.81 -0.12
N THR A 70 -5.96 -21.54 -1.08
CA THR A 70 -5.87 -22.04 -2.46
C THR A 70 -4.61 -21.58 -3.17
N SER A 71 -4.23 -20.32 -3.00
CA SER A 71 -2.98 -19.77 -3.56
C SER A 71 -1.72 -20.23 -2.80
N GLY A 72 -1.87 -20.91 -1.66
CA GLY A 72 -0.77 -21.39 -0.82
C GLY A 72 -0.14 -20.31 0.08
N HIS A 73 -0.67 -19.09 0.12
CA HIS A 73 -0.09 -18.02 0.94
C HIS A 73 -0.37 -18.19 2.43
N TYR A 74 -1.53 -18.77 2.80
CA TYR A 74 -1.93 -18.87 4.20
C TYR A 74 -0.89 -19.54 5.10
N PRO A 75 -0.36 -20.75 4.82
CA PRO A 75 0.60 -21.40 5.72
C PRO A 75 1.97 -20.69 5.84
N TYR A 76 2.35 -19.86 4.87
CA TYR A 76 3.69 -19.24 4.83
C TYR A 76 3.69 -17.74 5.18
N TYR A 77 2.55 -17.07 5.02
CA TYR A 77 2.43 -15.61 5.21
C TYR A 77 1.48 -15.22 6.34
N GLN A 78 0.85 -16.18 7.04
CA GLN A 78 -0.11 -15.90 8.13
C GLN A 78 0.45 -14.89 9.14
N ASP A 79 1.70 -15.06 9.58
CA ASP A 79 2.33 -14.17 10.59
C ASP A 79 2.62 -12.75 10.06
N SER A 80 2.59 -12.55 8.74
CA SER A 80 2.81 -11.26 8.07
C SER A 80 1.51 -10.66 7.52
N GLN A 81 0.37 -11.29 7.73
CA GLN A 81 -0.95 -10.81 7.31
C GLN A 81 -1.69 -10.18 8.50
N TYR A 82 -2.64 -9.29 8.20
CA TYR A 82 -3.62 -8.88 9.20
C TYR A 82 -4.45 -10.10 9.60
N ASN A 83 -4.83 -10.17 10.88
CA ASN A 83 -5.68 -11.24 11.37
C ASN A 83 -6.99 -11.30 10.56
N PRO A 84 -7.50 -12.52 10.25
CA PRO A 84 -8.81 -12.68 9.65
C PRO A 84 -9.87 -11.95 10.44
N MET A 85 -10.85 -11.37 9.74
CA MET A 85 -12.00 -10.73 10.35
C MET A 85 -13.20 -11.63 10.11
N GLN A 86 -13.83 -12.10 11.18
CA GLN A 86 -15.07 -12.87 11.04
C GLN A 86 -16.21 -11.92 10.66
N VAL A 87 -16.85 -12.19 9.53
CA VAL A 87 -18.02 -11.47 9.04
C VAL A 87 -19.11 -12.50 8.79
N ASP A 88 -20.18 -12.44 9.56
CA ASP A 88 -21.22 -13.47 9.62
C ASP A 88 -20.61 -14.85 9.92
N ASP A 89 -20.83 -15.85 9.04
CA ASP A 89 -20.27 -17.20 9.14
C ASP A 89 -18.97 -17.39 8.32
N GLU A 90 -18.40 -16.29 7.80
CA GLU A 90 -17.21 -16.32 6.93
C GLU A 90 -15.99 -15.62 7.57
N GLU A 91 -14.79 -16.01 7.11
CA GLU A 91 -13.48 -15.46 7.50
C GLU A 91 -12.66 -14.97 6.29
#